data_AF-A0A2S3IDZ9-F1
#
_entry.id   AF-A0A2S3IDZ9-F1
#
_cell.length_a   1.000
_cell.length_b   1.000
_cell.length_c   1.000
_cell.angle_alpha   90.00
_cell.angle_beta   90.00
_cell.angle_gamma   90.00
#
_symmetry.space_group_name_H-M   'P 1'
#
loop_
_entity.id
_entity.type
_entity.pdbx_description
1 polymer ?
#
loop_
_entity_poly.entity_id
_entity_poly.type
_entity_poly.pdbx_seq_one_letter_code
_entity_poly.pdbx_strand_id
1 'polypeptide(L)'
;MGELEIAWVDAEVEKEDEKLILNPPSSTPPLHRPILVGDLKLADFKQFLENEGFQVEFAVGALQCGGNITLRKIVGSSQKGSTGSQHIVIQGALCEDYYKIRKLLYSKFYLL
;
A
#
# COMPACT_ATOMS: atom_id res chain seq x y z
N MET A 1 -5.77 15.28 -15.10
CA MET A 1 -4.68 14.29 -15.02
C MET A 1 -5.16 13.23 -14.05
N GLY A 2 -5.50 12.04 -14.57
CA GLY A 2 -6.17 10.99 -13.79
C GLY A 2 -5.21 10.34 -12.80
N GLU A 3 -5.66 10.23 -11.56
CA GLU A 3 -5.01 9.48 -10.50
C GLU A 3 -4.98 7.99 -10.90
N LEU A 4 -3.79 7.42 -11.06
CA LEU A 4 -3.65 5.98 -11.27
C LEU A 4 -3.59 5.30 -9.91
N GLU A 5 -4.77 4.98 -9.39
CA GLU A 5 -4.96 4.07 -8.26
C GLU A 5 -4.77 2.62 -8.74
N ILE A 6 -4.23 1.76 -7.89
CA ILE A 6 -4.22 0.32 -8.20
C ILE A 6 -5.66 -0.16 -8.07
N ALA A 7 -6.29 -0.43 -9.21
CA ALA A 7 -7.61 -1.04 -9.26
C ALA A 7 -7.45 -2.56 -9.37
N TRP A 8 -8.11 -3.27 -8.46
CA TRP A 8 -8.39 -4.69 -8.58
C TRP A 8 -9.76 -4.82 -9.22
N VAL A 9 -9.94 -5.79 -10.10
CA VAL A 9 -11.24 -6.09 -10.70
C VAL A 9 -11.58 -7.52 -10.31
N ASP A 10 -12.67 -7.68 -9.56
CA ASP A 10 -13.28 -8.99 -9.36
C ASP A 10 -14.07 -9.34 -10.62
N ALA A 11 -13.98 -10.60 -11.07
CA ALA A 11 -14.69 -11.09 -12.24
C ALA A 11 -15.09 -12.55 -12.02
N GLU A 12 -16.22 -12.95 -12.60
CA GLU A 12 -16.69 -14.33 -12.61
C GLU A 12 -16.22 -15.01 -13.90
N VAL A 13 -15.66 -16.21 -13.78
CA VAL A 13 -15.13 -16.97 -14.93
C VAL A 13 -16.23 -17.87 -15.47
N GLU A 14 -16.62 -17.65 -16.72
CA GLU A 14 -17.56 -18.51 -17.44
C GLU A 14 -16.84 -19.19 -18.62
N LYS A 15 -17.26 -20.42 -18.96
CA LYS A 15 -16.73 -21.16 -20.11
C LYS A 15 -17.81 -21.24 -21.19
N GLU A 16 -17.56 -20.63 -22.33
CA GLU A 16 -18.42 -20.69 -23.53
C GLU A 16 -17.55 -21.14 -24.72
N ASP A 17 -17.99 -22.16 -25.46
CA ASP A 17 -17.30 -22.68 -26.66
C ASP A 17 -15.78 -22.89 -26.50
N GLU A 18 -15.37 -23.56 -25.42
CA GLU A 18 -13.96 -23.82 -25.05
C GLU A 18 -13.10 -22.58 -24.74
N LYS A 19 -13.70 -21.40 -24.69
CA LYS A 19 -13.06 -20.14 -24.33
C LYS A 19 -13.45 -19.71 -22.91
N LEU A 20 -12.50 -19.16 -22.17
CA LEU A 20 -12.75 -18.56 -20.87
C LEU A 20 -13.14 -17.09 -21.06
N ILE A 21 -14.26 -16.68 -20.49
CA ILE A 21 -14.78 -15.32 -20.51
C ILE A 21 -14.80 -14.78 -19.08
N LEU A 22 -14.44 -13.50 -18.93
CA LEU A 22 -14.52 -12.77 -17.67
C LEU A 22 -15.79 -11.92 -17.68
N ASN A 23 -16.75 -12.28 -16.83
CA ASN A 23 -17.97 -11.53 -16.64
C ASN A 23 -17.87 -10.62 -15.41
N PRO A 24 -18.59 -9.48 -15.39
CA PRO A 24 -18.70 -8.68 -14.19
C PRO A 24 -19.31 -9.51 -13.06
N PRO A 25 -18.87 -9.29 -11.81
CA PRO A 25 -19.30 -10.09 -10.67
C PRO A 25 -20.80 -9.86 -10.44
N SER A 26 -21.54 -10.95 -10.21
CA SER A 26 -22.99 -10.95 -9.98
C SER A 26 -23.41 -10.24 -8.68
N SER A 27 -22.46 -9.90 -7.81
CA SER A 27 -22.65 -9.13 -6.58
C SER A 27 -21.49 -8.17 -6.35
N THR A 28 -21.71 -7.12 -5.55
CA THR A 28 -20.64 -6.20 -5.16
C THR A 28 -19.60 -6.96 -4.32
N PRO A 29 -18.35 -7.10 -4.80
CA PRO A 29 -17.32 -7.78 -4.04
C PRO A 29 -17.00 -7.00 -2.76
N PRO A 30 -16.63 -7.69 -1.66
CA PRO A 30 -16.23 -7.02 -0.43
C PRO A 30 -15.02 -6.13 -0.67
N LEU A 31 -14.96 -4.98 0.03
CA LEU A 31 -13.86 -4.02 -0.11
C LEU A 31 -12.53 -4.70 0.21
N HIS A 32 -11.66 -4.84 -0.79
CA HIS A 32 -10.31 -5.37 -0.61
C HIS A 32 -9.50 -4.39 0.23
N ARG A 33 -9.09 -4.83 1.44
CA ARG A 33 -8.17 -4.06 2.28
C ARG A 33 -6.76 -4.44 1.86
N PRO A 34 -5.93 -3.52 1.32
CA PRO A 34 -4.54 -3.83 1.03
C PRO A 34 -3.85 -4.23 2.33
N ILE A 35 -3.39 -5.49 2.39
CA ILE A 35 -2.65 -6.00 3.53
C ILE A 35 -1.17 -5.88 3.18
N LEU A 36 -0.45 -5.06 3.93
CA LEU A 36 1.01 -5.16 3.94
C LEU A 36 1.38 -6.39 4.75
N VAL A 37 2.06 -7.33 4.11
CA VAL A 37 2.56 -8.54 4.76
C VAL A 37 3.98 -8.29 5.26
N GLY A 38 4.11 -8.25 6.59
CA GLY A 38 5.35 -8.03 7.31
C GLY A 38 5.20 -6.96 8.40
N ASP A 39 5.90 -7.12 9.52
CA ASP A 39 5.95 -6.09 10.57
C ASP A 39 6.81 -4.92 10.10
N LEU A 40 6.17 -3.92 9.47
CA LEU A 40 6.85 -2.68 9.11
C LEU A 40 7.02 -1.82 10.37
N LYS A 41 8.26 -1.68 10.81
CA LYS A 41 8.68 -0.67 11.76
C LYS A 41 9.09 0.59 11.00
N LEU A 42 8.37 1.69 11.20
CA LEU A 42 8.69 2.96 10.55
C LEU A 42 10.12 3.42 10.87
N ALA A 43 10.67 3.05 12.04
CA ALA A 43 12.04 3.37 12.43
C ALA A 43 13.09 2.70 11.53
N ASP A 44 12.90 1.41 11.22
CA ASP A 44 13.79 0.67 10.34
C ASP A 44 13.69 1.22 8.90
N PHE A 45 12.47 1.59 8.47
CA PHE A 45 12.26 2.21 7.17
C PHE A 45 12.84 3.63 7.08
N LYS A 46 12.81 4.40 8.17
CA LYS A 46 13.49 5.70 8.27
C LYS A 46 14.98 5.54 7.99
N GLN A 47 15.64 4.65 8.72
CA GLN A 47 17.08 4.42 8.56
C GLN A 47 17.41 3.95 7.14
N PHE A 48 16.55 3.13 6.54
CA PHE A 48 16.71 2.68 5.16
C PHE A 48 16.62 3.85 4.16
N LEU A 49 15.62 4.71 4.29
CA LEU A 49 15.48 5.88 3.43
C LEU A 49 16.63 6.89 3.61
N GLU A 50 17.12 7.08 4.84
CA GLU A 50 18.30 7.91 5.11
C GLU A 50 19.55 7.36 4.41
N ASN A 51 19.74 6.03 4.40
CA ASN A 51 20.85 5.39 3.69
C ASN A 51 20.74 5.53 2.16
N GLU A 52 19.53 5.59 1.61
CA GLU A 52 19.27 5.86 0.20
C GLU A 52 19.39 7.37 -0.15
N GLY A 53 19.68 8.23 0.84
CA GLY A 53 19.92 9.66 0.66
C GLY A 53 18.69 10.55 0.80
N PHE A 54 17.56 10.04 1.29
CA PHE A 54 16.38 10.86 1.57
C PHE A 54 16.52 11.56 2.93
N GLN A 55 16.09 12.82 2.98
CA GLN A 55 15.89 13.52 4.25
C GLN A 55 14.58 13.04 4.88
N VAL A 56 14.67 12.43 6.06
CA VAL A 56 13.52 11.81 6.73
C VAL A 56 13.44 12.17 8.20
N GLU A 57 12.27 12.58 8.66
CA GLU A 57 12.01 12.93 10.07
C GLU A 57 10.71 12.30 10.59
N PHE A 58 10.66 12.00 11.89
CA PHE A 58 9.40 11.63 12.54
C PHE A 58 8.63 12.88 12.95
N ALA A 59 7.41 13.04 12.42
CA ALA A 59 6.51 14.13 12.74
C ALA A 59 5.10 13.60 13.00
N VAL A 60 4.55 13.91 14.19
CA VAL A 60 3.14 13.60 14.56
C VAL A 60 2.74 12.14 14.32
N GLY A 61 3.62 11.19 14.68
CA GLY A 61 3.37 9.76 14.51
C GLY A 61 3.41 9.28 13.05
N ALA A 62 3.93 10.09 12.14
CA ALA A 62 4.18 9.76 10.74
C ALA A 62 5.65 10.01 10.40
N LEU A 63 6.08 9.46 9.26
CA LEU A 63 7.42 9.59 8.73
C LEU A 63 7.40 10.59 7.57
N GLN A 64 7.97 11.78 7.75
CA GLN A 64 8.04 12.80 6.71
C GLN A 64 9.30 12.60 5.89
N CYS A 65 9.17 12.52 4.57
CA CYS A 65 10.26 12.28 3.63
C CYS A 65 10.33 13.42 2.61
N GLY A 66 11.51 13.99 2.40
CA GLY A 66 11.75 15.00 1.36
C GLY A 66 10.88 16.26 1.48
N GLY A 67 10.44 16.60 2.70
CA GLY A 67 9.61 17.78 3.00
C GLY A 67 8.12 17.64 2.65
N ASN A 68 7.77 16.97 1.55
CA ASN A 68 6.41 16.97 0.99
C ASN A 68 5.71 15.61 0.99
N ILE A 69 6.39 14.55 1.44
CA ILE A 69 5.83 13.19 1.48
C ILE A 69 5.74 12.75 2.94
N THR A 70 4.68 12.04 3.29
CA THR A 70 4.40 11.57 4.65
C THR A 70 3.91 10.14 4.59
N LEU A 71 4.59 9.23 5.29
CA LEU A 71 4.14 7.85 5.49
C LEU A 71 3.54 7.69 6.87
N ARG A 72 2.30 7.18 6.93
CA ARG A 72 1.62 6.90 8.18
C ARG A 72 1.29 5.42 8.26
N LYS A 73 1.69 4.80 9.37
CA LYS A 73 1.22 3.46 9.75
C LYS A 73 -0.12 3.60 10.44
N ILE A 74 -1.13 2.96 9.88
CA ILE A 74 -2.44 2.84 10.51
C ILE A 74 -2.61 1.37 10.89
N VAL A 75 -2.87 1.15 12.17
CA VAL A 75 -3.15 -0.16 12.72
C VAL A 75 -4.66 -0.24 12.86
N GLY A 76 -5.30 -1.13 12.09
CA GLY A 76 -6.72 -1.40 12.27
C GLY A 76 -6.93 -2.04 13.64
N SER A 77 -7.85 -1.52 14.44
CA SER A 77 -8.35 -2.18 15.66
C SER A 77 -9.24 -3.38 15.28
N SER A 78 -8.71 -4.35 14.54
CA SER A 78 -9.42 -5.60 14.30
C SER A 78 -9.19 -6.49 15.51
N GLN A 79 -10.27 -6.67 16.27
CA GLN A 79 -10.53 -7.65 17.32
C GLN A 79 -9.36 -8.58 17.72
N LYS A 80 -9.05 -8.57 19.03
CA LYS A 80 -8.58 -9.70 19.85
C LYS A 80 -8.16 -10.94 19.05
N GLY A 81 -6.86 -11.07 18.77
CA GLY A 81 -6.21 -12.37 18.55
C GLY A 81 -5.75 -12.72 17.14
N SER A 82 -5.91 -11.85 16.14
CA SER A 82 -5.24 -12.02 14.84
C SER A 82 -4.15 -10.97 14.68
N THR A 83 -3.00 -11.34 14.12
CA THR A 83 -1.88 -10.44 13.77
C THR A 83 -2.45 -9.25 12.98
N GLY A 84 -2.64 -8.12 13.66
CA GLY A 84 -3.48 -7.03 13.17
C GLY A 84 -3.04 -6.54 11.81
N SER A 85 -3.98 -6.42 10.88
CA SER A 85 -3.75 -5.86 9.54
C SER A 85 -3.15 -4.45 9.68
N GLN A 86 -1.87 -4.33 9.36
CA GLN A 86 -1.16 -3.05 9.30
C GLN A 86 -1.32 -2.50 7.89
N HIS A 87 -1.69 -1.22 7.77
CA HIS A 87 -1.70 -0.52 6.48
C HIS A 87 -0.84 0.73 6.53
N ILE A 88 -0.23 1.06 5.41
CA ILE A 88 0.59 2.25 5.25
C ILE A 88 -0.06 3.15 4.24
N VAL A 89 -0.24 4.40 4.64
CA VAL A 89 -0.71 5.46 3.78
C VAL A 89 0.49 6.33 3.42
N ILE A 90 0.74 6.50 2.13
CA ILE A 90 1.73 7.46 1.61
C ILE A 90 0.95 8.67 1.11
N GLN A 91 1.17 9.82 1.73
CA GLN A 91 0.55 11.10 1.37
C GLN A 91 1.62 12.05 0.86
N GLY A 92 1.31 12.89 -0.12
CA GLY A 92 2.25 13.89 -0.63
C GLY A 92 2.05 14.20 -2.11
N ALA A 93 2.87 15.11 -2.63
CA ALA A 93 2.89 15.41 -4.06
C ALA A 93 3.38 14.20 -4.86
N LEU A 94 2.75 13.93 -6.01
CA LEU A 94 3.17 12.90 -6.96
C LEU A 94 4.44 13.33 -7.71
N CYS A 95 5.58 13.32 -7.02
CA CYS A 95 6.89 13.63 -7.56
C CYS A 95 7.77 12.38 -7.67
N GLU A 96 8.98 12.54 -8.23
CA GLU A 96 9.92 11.43 -8.39
C GLU A 96 10.23 10.72 -7.07
N ASP A 97 10.36 11.48 -5.97
CA ASP A 97 10.61 10.96 -4.64
C ASP A 97 9.46 10.10 -4.13
N TYR A 98 8.20 10.46 -4.44
CA TYR A 98 7.04 9.66 -4.08
C TYR A 98 7.12 8.26 -4.72
N TYR A 99 7.43 8.20 -6.01
CA TYR A 99 7.55 6.93 -6.72
C TYR A 99 8.74 6.10 -6.26
N LYS A 100 9.89 6.74 -5.97
CA LYS A 100 11.06 6.08 -5.40
C LYS A 100 10.74 5.48 -4.03
N ILE A 101 10.18 6.26 -3.12
CA ILE A 101 9.80 5.81 -1.77
C ILE A 101 8.78 4.68 -1.84
N ARG A 102 7.77 4.79 -2.72
CA ARG A 102 6.77 3.73 -2.93
C ARG A 102 7.41 2.44 -3.43
N LYS A 103 8.34 2.52 -4.39
CA LYS A 103 9.08 1.36 -4.91
C LYS A 103 9.95 0.72 -3.82
N LEU A 104 10.64 1.53 -3.02
CA LEU A 104 11.46 1.08 -1.90
C LEU A 104 10.63 0.39 -0.83
N LEU A 105 9.45 0.94 -0.51
CA LEU A 105 8.50 0.33 0.41
C LEU A 105 8.05 -1.05 -0.09
N TYR A 106 7.61 -1.15 -1.34
CA TYR A 106 7.12 -2.42 -1.90
C TYR A 106 8.22 -3.43 -2.19
N SER A 107 9.46 -2.98 -2.39
CA SER A 107 10.61 -3.90 -2.52
C SER A 107 10.91 -4.65 -1.22
N LYS A 108 10.55 -4.10 -0.06
CA LYS A 108 10.81 -4.69 1.25
C LYS A 108 9.57 -5.33 1.88
N PHE A 109 8.38 -4.87 1.50
CA PHE A 109 7.10 -5.31 2.06
C PHE A 109 6.14 -5.67 0.92
N TYR A 110 5.66 -6.91 0.90
CA TYR A 110 4.71 -7.37 -0.10
C TYR A 110 3.32 -6.81 0.20
N LEU A 111 2.64 -6.29 -0.83
CA LEU A 111 1.18 -6.14 -0.80
C LEU A 111 0.55 -7.43 -1.33
N LEU A 112 -0.38 -7.97 -0.55
CA LEU A 112 -1.29 -9.05 -0.96
C LEU A 112 -2.70 -8.47 -1.17
#